data_AF-A0A960XND7-F1
#
_entry.id   AF-A0A960XND7-F1
#
_cell.length_a   1.000
_cell.length_b   1.000
_cell.length_c   1.000
_cell.angle_alpha   90.00
_cell.angle_beta   90.00
_cell.angle_gamma   90.00
#
_symmetry.space_group_name_H-M   'P 1'
#
loop_
_entity.id
_entity.type
_entity.pdbx_description
1 polymer ?
#
loop_
_entity_poly.entity_id
_entity_poly.type
_entity_poly.pdbx_seq_one_letter_code
_entity_poly.pdbx_strand_id
1 'polypeptide(L)'
;MMNTNKFVPLAATAVAAVIALAGCGSSGGSGSSGTSMPGMDHGNSSSSPSTATANAAAHNSADVMFAQMMIPHHAQAVEMSEMILKKQDIPAEVTALATRIKDAQGPEIEKMTGWLQ
;
A
#
# COMPACT_ATOMS: atom_id res chain seq x y z
N MET A 1 -49.07 0.34 -24.63
CA MET A 1 -49.21 -1.13 -24.66
C MET A 1 -47.85 -1.72 -24.36
N MET A 2 -47.67 -2.27 -23.15
CA MET A 2 -46.51 -3.08 -22.80
C MET A 2 -46.53 -4.39 -23.58
N ASN A 3 -45.35 -4.90 -23.96
CA ASN A 3 -44.86 -6.23 -23.59
C ASN A 3 -43.84 -6.76 -24.61
N THR A 4 -42.59 -6.97 -24.21
CA THR A 4 -41.84 -8.16 -24.63
C THR A 4 -40.84 -8.55 -23.54
N ASN A 5 -40.84 -9.85 -23.24
CA ASN A 5 -40.32 -10.49 -22.06
C ASN A 5 -38.80 -10.71 -22.02
N LYS A 6 -38.32 -10.64 -20.79
CA LYS A 6 -37.12 -11.22 -20.16
C LYS A 6 -36.63 -12.53 -20.78
N PHE A 7 -35.31 -12.69 -20.94
CA PHE A 7 -34.57 -13.95 -20.70
C PHE A 7 -33.11 -13.69 -20.31
N VAL A 8 -32.67 -14.33 -19.23
CA VAL A 8 -31.31 -14.40 -18.67
C VAL A 8 -30.75 -15.80 -18.96
N PRO A 9 -29.45 -15.94 -19.26
CA PRO A 9 -28.62 -16.90 -18.51
C PRO A 9 -27.27 -16.25 -18.13
N LEU A 10 -26.86 -16.20 -16.86
CA LEU A 10 -26.21 -17.26 -16.09
C LEU A 10 -25.11 -18.00 -16.88
N ALA A 11 -23.86 -17.54 -16.76
CA ALA A 11 -22.68 -18.34 -17.00
C ALA A 11 -21.79 -18.26 -15.76
N ALA A 12 -21.66 -19.41 -15.10
CA ALA A 12 -21.01 -19.64 -13.83
C ALA A 12 -19.55 -20.06 -14.02
N THR A 13 -18.71 -19.79 -13.00
CA THR A 13 -17.54 -20.60 -12.54
C THR A 13 -16.37 -20.79 -13.53
N ALA A 14 -15.09 -20.72 -13.15
CA ALA A 14 -14.46 -21.09 -11.89
C ALA A 14 -13.12 -20.35 -11.69
N VAL A 15 -12.84 -19.99 -10.44
CA VAL A 15 -11.51 -19.62 -9.95
C VAL A 15 -10.70 -20.89 -9.76
N ALA A 16 -9.49 -20.95 -10.31
CA ALA A 16 -8.45 -21.89 -9.90
C ALA A 16 -7.08 -21.22 -10.03
N ALA A 17 -6.70 -20.47 -8.99
CA ALA A 17 -5.34 -19.99 -8.82
C ALA A 17 -4.52 -21.10 -8.15
N VAL A 18 -3.53 -21.66 -8.86
CA VAL A 18 -2.53 -22.56 -8.27
C VAL A 18 -1.19 -21.86 -8.33
N ILE A 19 -0.83 -21.17 -7.24
CA ILE A 19 0.50 -20.60 -7.05
C ILE A 19 1.36 -21.71 -6.42
N ALA A 20 2.16 -22.39 -7.24
CA ALA A 20 3.21 -23.28 -6.75
C ALA A 20 4.49 -22.44 -6.55
N LEU A 21 4.65 -21.86 -5.35
CA LEU A 21 5.86 -21.14 -4.98
C LEU A 21 6.92 -22.14 -4.50
N ALA A 22 7.70 -22.67 -5.44
CA ALA A 22 8.90 -23.46 -5.14
C ALA A 22 10.01 -22.52 -4.66
N GLY A 23 9.96 -22.12 -3.39
CA GLY A 23 11.05 -21.45 -2.70
C GLY A 23 12.14 -22.46 -2.36
N CYS A 24 13.11 -22.65 -3.27
CA CYS A 24 14.36 -23.32 -2.93
C CYS A 24 15.38 -22.25 -2.51
N GLY A 25 15.53 -22.08 -1.20
CA GLY A 25 16.67 -21.38 -0.63
C GLY A 25 17.90 -22.28 -0.75
N SER A 26 18.82 -21.93 -1.65
CA SER A 26 20.16 -22.49 -1.67
C SER A 26 21.14 -21.49 -1.09
N SER A 27 21.55 -21.75 0.14
CA SER A 27 22.72 -21.18 0.78
C SER A 27 24.00 -21.65 0.10
N GLY A 28 24.93 -20.73 -0.12
CA GLY A 28 26.31 -20.99 -0.55
C GLY A 28 26.57 -20.42 -1.95
N GLY A 29 27.57 -19.59 -2.20
CA GLY A 29 28.69 -19.12 -1.40
C GLY A 29 29.74 -18.57 -2.38
N SER A 30 30.55 -17.64 -1.89
CA SER A 30 31.88 -17.26 -2.42
C SER A 30 31.97 -16.32 -3.63
N GLY A 31 32.47 -15.12 -3.34
CA GLY A 31 33.52 -14.47 -4.14
C GLY A 31 33.11 -13.19 -4.85
N SER A 32 33.56 -12.03 -4.35
CA SER A 32 34.53 -11.23 -5.09
C SER A 32 35.04 -10.04 -4.26
N SER A 33 36.35 -9.86 -4.38
CA SER A 33 37.23 -8.83 -3.85
C SER A 33 36.81 -7.40 -4.23
N GLY A 34 36.98 -6.43 -3.32
CA GLY A 34 36.97 -5.02 -3.71
C GLY A 34 36.84 -4.03 -2.54
N THR A 35 37.97 -3.41 -2.19
CA THR A 35 38.09 -2.08 -1.56
C THR A 35 37.42 -1.85 -0.19
N SER A 36 38.22 -1.97 0.88
CA SER A 36 37.87 -1.47 2.22
C SER A 36 37.70 0.05 2.22
N MET A 37 36.45 0.52 2.40
CA MET A 37 36.16 1.85 2.92
C MET A 37 35.93 1.73 4.44
N PRO A 38 36.69 2.42 5.32
CA PRO A 38 36.40 2.44 6.75
C PRO A 38 35.16 3.30 7.02
N GLY A 39 34.04 2.67 7.38
CA GLY A 39 32.85 3.35 7.87
C GLY A 39 31.55 2.77 7.30
N MET A 40 31.05 1.72 7.93
CA MET A 40 29.64 1.29 7.90
C MET A 40 29.44 0.15 8.91
N ASP A 41 29.47 0.49 10.19
CA ASP A 41 28.95 -0.32 11.28
C ASP A 41 27.41 -0.28 11.26
N HIS A 42 26.81 -1.01 10.32
CA HIS A 42 25.40 -1.35 10.41
C HIS A 42 25.26 -2.43 11.46
N GLY A 43 25.04 -2.00 12.71
CA GLY A 43 24.64 -2.87 13.81
C GLY A 43 23.52 -3.79 13.35
N ASN A 44 23.86 -5.07 13.23
CA ASN A 44 22.96 -6.18 12.93
C ASN A 44 21.87 -6.22 14.00
N SER A 45 20.81 -5.44 13.79
CA SER A 45 19.56 -5.61 14.50
C SER A 45 18.91 -6.84 13.89
N SER A 46 19.25 -8.00 14.46
CA SER A 46 18.55 -9.25 14.25
C SER A 46 17.06 -8.97 14.42
N SER A 47 16.36 -8.77 13.32
CA SER A 47 14.91 -8.77 13.31
C SER A 47 14.50 -10.21 13.57
N SER A 48 14.33 -10.56 14.85
CA SER A 48 13.74 -11.84 15.20
C SER A 48 12.41 -11.96 14.46
N PRO A 49 12.17 -13.04 13.71
CA PRO A 49 10.87 -13.26 13.11
C PRO A 49 9.90 -13.41 14.26
N SER A 50 9.08 -12.38 14.48
CA SER A 50 7.94 -12.50 15.37
C SER A 50 7.03 -13.50 14.69
N THR A 51 7.05 -14.75 15.16
CA THR A 51 6.04 -15.75 14.86
C THR A 51 4.75 -15.21 15.44
N ALA A 52 4.11 -14.30 14.69
CA ALA A 52 2.75 -13.88 14.97
C ALA A 52 1.90 -15.12 14.75
N THR A 53 1.67 -15.86 15.83
CA THR A 53 0.50 -16.72 15.92
C THR A 53 -0.65 -15.81 15.55
N ALA A 54 -1.16 -15.98 14.33
CA ALA A 54 -2.28 -15.23 13.80
C ALA A 54 -3.54 -15.69 14.56
N ASN A 55 -3.57 -15.40 15.85
CA ASN A 55 -4.82 -15.17 16.52
C ASN A 55 -5.41 -13.99 15.78
N ALA A 56 -6.65 -14.11 15.29
CA ALA A 56 -7.41 -13.03 14.70
C ALA A 56 -7.76 -11.98 15.77
N ALA A 57 -6.73 -11.48 16.45
CA ALA A 57 -6.83 -10.40 17.38
C ALA A 57 -7.25 -9.16 16.59
N ALA A 58 -8.16 -8.41 17.19
CA ALA A 58 -8.41 -7.02 16.82
C ALA A 58 -7.07 -6.29 16.56
N HIS A 59 -7.12 -5.27 15.69
CA HIS A 59 -5.99 -4.44 15.25
C HIS A 59 -4.85 -4.35 16.28
N ASN A 60 -3.65 -4.71 15.86
CA ASN A 60 -2.47 -4.72 16.74
C ASN A 60 -1.86 -3.31 16.86
N SER A 61 -0.85 -3.15 17.71
CA SER A 61 -0.20 -1.84 17.91
C SER A 61 0.46 -1.27 16.65
N ALA A 62 0.92 -2.14 15.73
CA ALA A 62 1.48 -1.69 14.46
C ALA A 62 0.39 -1.12 13.54
N ASP A 63 -0.81 -1.71 13.53
CA ASP A 63 -1.95 -1.19 12.76
C ASP A 63 -2.37 0.21 13.25
N VAL A 64 -2.41 0.40 14.57
CA VAL A 64 -2.72 1.70 15.19
C VAL A 64 -1.66 2.74 14.83
N MET A 65 -0.37 2.40 14.97
CA MET A 65 0.73 3.30 14.64
C MET A 65 0.73 3.64 13.14
N PHE A 66 0.44 2.67 12.28
CA PHE A 66 0.28 2.89 10.85
C PHE A 66 -0.79 3.95 10.58
N ALA A 67 -2.01 3.77 11.09
CA ALA A 67 -3.09 4.72 10.88
C ALA A 67 -2.76 6.12 11.44
N GLN A 68 -2.21 6.19 12.65
CA GLN A 68 -1.81 7.46 13.28
C GLN A 68 -0.76 8.23 12.49
N MET A 69 0.21 7.53 11.88
CA MET A 69 1.26 8.16 11.06
C MET A 69 0.79 8.47 9.64
N MET A 70 -0.12 7.66 9.10
CA MET A 70 -0.55 7.80 7.72
C MET A 70 -1.60 8.91 7.53
N ILE A 71 -2.38 9.23 8.58
CA ILE A 71 -3.27 10.39 8.58
C ILE A 71 -2.52 11.71 8.27
N PRO A 72 -1.49 12.13 9.04
CA PRO A 72 -0.77 13.37 8.74
C PRO A 72 0.04 13.28 7.44
N HIS A 73 0.56 12.11 7.07
CA HIS A 73 1.19 11.90 5.76
C HIS A 73 0.21 12.19 4.62
N HIS A 74 -1.03 11.68 4.71
CA HIS A 74 -2.05 11.93 3.70
C HIS A 74 -2.52 13.38 3.68
N ALA A 75 -2.69 13.99 4.85
CA ALA A 75 -3.06 15.41 4.96
C ALA A 75 -2.03 16.31 4.26
N GLN A 76 -0.73 16.02 4.42
CA GLN A 76 0.33 16.74 3.70
C GLN A 76 0.22 16.56 2.18
N ALA A 77 -0.05 15.35 1.70
CA ALA A 77 -0.21 15.10 0.26
C ALA A 77 -1.40 15.87 -0.34
N VAL A 78 -2.51 15.98 0.41
CA VAL A 78 -3.65 16.82 0.03
C VAL A 78 -3.23 18.30 -0.03
N GLU A 79 -2.55 18.81 0.99
CA GLU A 79 -2.09 20.21 1.02
C GLU A 79 -1.16 20.53 -0.16
N MET A 80 -0.18 19.66 -0.44
CA MET A 80 0.73 19.82 -1.59
C MET A 80 -0.04 19.80 -2.92
N SER A 81 -1.01 18.90 -3.06
CA SER A 81 -1.84 18.80 -4.26
C SER A 81 -2.64 20.10 -4.47
N GLU A 82 -3.22 20.67 -3.41
CA GLU A 82 -3.91 21.96 -3.48
C GLU A 82 -2.97 23.11 -3.85
N MET A 83 -1.74 23.10 -3.35
CA MET A 83 -0.73 24.10 -3.70
C MET A 83 -0.42 24.09 -5.20
N ILE A 84 -0.31 22.91 -5.80
CA ILE A 84 -0.13 22.75 -7.26
C ILE A 84 -1.36 23.23 -8.02
N LEU A 85 -2.56 22.86 -7.58
CA LEU A 85 -3.82 23.24 -8.25
C LEU A 85 -4.12 24.75 -8.19
N LYS A 86 -3.51 25.49 -7.26
CA LYS A 86 -3.61 26.95 -7.16
C LYS A 86 -2.63 27.71 -8.05
N LYS A 87 -1.66 27.02 -8.67
CA LYS A 87 -0.67 27.65 -9.56
C LYS A 87 -1.19 27.70 -11.00
N GLN A 88 -0.81 28.75 -11.70
CA GLN A 88 -1.04 28.90 -13.14
C GLN A 88 0.09 28.23 -13.93
N ASP A 89 -0.17 27.97 -15.21
CA ASP A 89 0.81 27.47 -16.18
C ASP A 89 1.45 26.11 -15.80
N ILE A 90 0.71 25.29 -15.05
CA ILE A 90 1.08 23.91 -14.74
C ILE A 90 0.60 22.98 -15.86
N PRO A 91 1.43 22.03 -16.32
CA PRO A 91 1.01 21.04 -17.32
C PRO A 91 -0.24 20.26 -16.89
N ALA A 92 -1.12 19.96 -17.84
CA ALA A 92 -2.43 19.36 -17.58
C ALA A 92 -2.32 17.97 -16.92
N GLU A 93 -1.29 17.21 -17.26
CA GLU A 93 -1.00 15.91 -16.66
C GLU A 93 -0.64 16.01 -15.17
N VAL A 94 0.03 17.10 -14.78
CA VAL A 94 0.42 17.34 -13.38
C VAL A 94 -0.78 17.79 -12.56
N THR A 95 -1.62 18.68 -13.09
CA THR A 95 -2.86 19.07 -12.40
C THR A 95 -3.83 17.89 -12.27
N ALA A 96 -3.95 17.06 -13.32
CA ALA A 96 -4.74 15.84 -13.26
C ALA A 96 -4.22 14.84 -12.22
N LEU A 97 -2.90 14.71 -12.05
CA LEU A 97 -2.32 13.91 -10.97
C LEU A 97 -2.64 14.50 -9.60
N ALA A 98 -2.45 15.81 -9.40
CA ALA A 98 -2.74 16.48 -8.13
C ALA A 98 -4.21 16.33 -7.73
N THR A 99 -5.15 16.47 -8.67
CA THR A 99 -6.58 16.22 -8.42
C THR A 99 -6.81 14.79 -7.97
N ARG A 100 -6.27 13.78 -8.67
CA ARG A 100 -6.45 12.37 -8.27
C ARG A 100 -5.87 12.05 -6.90
N ILE A 101 -4.70 12.62 -6.57
CA ILE A 101 -4.08 12.45 -5.25
C ILE A 101 -4.99 13.03 -4.16
N LYS A 102 -5.44 14.28 -4.33
CA LYS A 102 -6.35 14.94 -3.39
C LYS A 102 -7.64 14.13 -3.19
N ASP A 103 -8.27 13.70 -4.28
CA ASP A 103 -9.56 13.01 -4.25
C ASP A 103 -9.48 11.61 -3.64
N ALA A 104 -8.32 10.93 -3.77
CA ALA A 104 -8.10 9.62 -3.18
C ALA A 104 -7.78 9.71 -1.68
N GLN A 105 -6.91 10.66 -1.29
CA GLN A 105 -6.35 10.65 0.06
C GLN A 105 -7.28 11.21 1.14
N GLY A 106 -8.21 12.10 0.79
CA GLY A 106 -9.24 12.59 1.72
C GLY A 106 -10.10 11.46 2.33
N PRO A 107 -10.76 10.63 1.50
CA PRO A 107 -11.51 9.47 1.99
C PRO A 107 -10.69 8.45 2.80
N GLU A 108 -9.39 8.29 2.47
CA GLU A 108 -8.50 7.41 3.22
C GLU A 108 -8.20 7.95 4.62
N ILE A 109 -8.07 9.29 4.78
CA ILE A 109 -7.95 9.93 6.10
C ILE A 109 -9.20 9.65 6.94
N GLU A 110 -10.39 9.80 6.37
CA GLU A 110 -11.66 9.53 7.08
C GLU A 110 -11.74 8.07 7.52
N LYS A 111 -11.35 7.14 6.64
CA LYS A 111 -11.34 5.71 6.94
C LYS A 111 -10.39 5.38 8.09
N MET A 112 -9.16 5.89 8.06
CA MET A 112 -8.17 5.66 9.12
C MET A 112 -8.58 6.32 10.43
N THR A 113 -9.19 7.51 10.36
CA THR A 113 -9.73 8.20 11.54
C THR A 113 -10.88 7.41 12.16
N GLY A 114 -11.72 6.76 11.34
CA GLY A 114 -12.77 5.86 11.80
C GLY A 114 -12.24 4.57 12.45
N TRP A 115 -11.07 4.08 12.04
CA TRP A 115 -10.44 2.91 12.69
C TRP A 115 -9.88 3.19 14.09
N LEU A 116 -9.62 4.46 14.42
CA LEU A 116 -8.99 4.89 15.67
C LEU A 116 -9.99 5.35 16.76
N GLN A 117 -11.29 5.25 16.49
CA GLN A 117 -12.37 5.61 17.43
C GLN A 117 -12.99 4.36 18.05
#